data_AF-A0A7S3PFA8-F1
#
_entry.id   AF-A0A7S3PFA8-F1
#
_cell.length_a   1.000
_cell.length_b   1.000
_cell.length_c   1.000
_cell.angle_alpha   90.00
_cell.angle_beta   90.00
_cell.angle_gamma   90.00
#
_symmetry.space_group_name_H-M   'P 1'
#
loop_
_entity.id
_entity.type
_entity.pdbx_description
1 polymer ?
#
loop_
_entity_poly.entity_id
_entity_poly.type
_entity_poly.pdbx_seq_one_letter_code
_entity_poly.pdbx_strand_id
1 'polypeptide(L)'
;PNCKFMQGYGMTETSPAITMLPPECHTPGNPKMKAVGRPVSWVEAKIVDDNDVEVPRGTVGQIVTRGPHVMKGYWKMPEKTAEVLKGGWMHTEDGGYMDEDGFIYIVDRLKDMIITGGENVYSAEVENAVMKFPGIAMCAVIGLPDPKLGEKVTAVVTPQPGKTIVAEELIAHCKENIGGYKVPRTVIVRDELPTSGAGKILKNELRKQLGVDAMGKSKL
;
A
#
# COMPACT_ATOMS: atom_id res chain seq x y z
N PRO A 1 -17.00 -27.23 -6.20
CA PRO A 1 -15.80 -27.00 -7.05
C PRO A 1 -14.53 -27.55 -6.37
N ASN A 2 -13.75 -28.39 -7.05
CA ASN A 2 -12.48 -28.96 -6.54
C ASN A 2 -11.27 -28.11 -6.97
N CYS A 3 -11.39 -26.78 -6.91
CA CYS A 3 -10.29 -25.88 -7.25
C CYS A 3 -9.50 -25.48 -6.00
N LYS A 4 -8.20 -25.25 -6.19
CA LYS A 4 -7.29 -24.69 -5.21
C LYS A 4 -6.96 -23.25 -5.59
N PHE A 5 -6.79 -22.38 -4.60
CA PHE A 5 -6.41 -20.98 -4.83
C PHE A 5 -4.91 -20.80 -4.66
N MET A 6 -4.31 -19.95 -5.48
CA MET A 6 -2.96 -19.43 -5.26
C MET A 6 -2.99 -17.93 -5.47
N GLN A 7 -2.12 -17.22 -4.75
CA GLN A 7 -1.98 -15.78 -4.87
C GLN A 7 -0.54 -15.46 -5.21
N GLY A 8 -0.32 -14.68 -6.26
CA GLY A 8 1.00 -14.18 -6.63
C GLY A 8 1.10 -12.68 -6.33
N TYR A 9 2.31 -12.25 -5.98
CA TYR A 9 2.66 -10.83 -5.96
C TYR A 9 3.89 -10.59 -6.82
N GLY A 10 3.83 -9.49 -7.56
CA GLY A 10 4.95 -8.87 -8.23
C GLY A 10 4.47 -7.72 -9.11
N MET A 11 5.26 -7.39 -10.12
CA MET A 11 5.03 -6.23 -10.99
C MET A 11 5.50 -6.51 -12.41
N THR A 12 5.16 -5.63 -13.36
CA THR A 12 5.57 -5.77 -14.76
C THR A 12 7.09 -5.90 -14.90
N GLU A 13 7.81 -5.15 -14.07
CA GLU A 13 9.26 -5.10 -13.99
C GLU A 13 9.91 -6.39 -13.46
N THR A 14 9.10 -7.35 -12.99
CA THR A 14 9.56 -8.63 -12.41
C THR A 14 8.97 -9.85 -13.11
N SER A 15 8.49 -9.70 -14.35
CA SER A 15 8.15 -10.79 -15.29
C SER A 15 7.35 -12.01 -14.77
N PRO A 16 6.16 -11.88 -14.16
CA PRO A 16 5.66 -10.81 -13.30
C PRO A 16 5.79 -11.16 -11.81
N ALA A 17 6.25 -12.36 -11.45
CA ALA A 17 6.11 -12.90 -10.10
C ALA A 17 7.38 -12.72 -9.25
N ILE A 18 7.21 -12.14 -8.07
CA ILE A 18 8.22 -12.09 -7.01
C ILE A 18 7.95 -13.21 -6.00
N THR A 19 6.71 -13.31 -5.53
CA THR A 19 6.30 -14.28 -4.51
C THR A 19 5.04 -15.05 -4.90
N MET A 20 4.88 -16.24 -4.31
CA MET A 20 3.68 -17.06 -4.44
C MET A 20 3.21 -17.57 -3.08
N LEU A 21 1.93 -17.41 -2.80
CA LEU A 21 1.24 -18.01 -1.68
C LEU A 21 0.57 -19.32 -2.15
N PRO A 22 0.97 -20.48 -1.62
CA PRO A 22 0.48 -21.75 -2.12
C PRO A 22 -0.92 -22.08 -1.58
N PRO A 23 -1.63 -23.06 -2.15
CA PRO A 23 -3.00 -23.39 -1.75
C PRO A 23 -3.19 -23.77 -0.30
N GLU A 24 -2.18 -24.37 0.33
CA GLU A 24 -2.23 -24.82 1.71
C GLU A 24 -2.40 -23.64 2.68
N CYS A 25 -1.97 -22.45 2.27
CA CYS A 25 -2.14 -21.21 3.03
C CYS A 25 -3.54 -20.58 2.86
N HIS A 26 -4.33 -21.01 1.88
CA HIS A 26 -5.69 -20.49 1.61
C HIS A 26 -6.77 -21.24 2.39
N THR A 27 -6.51 -21.44 3.68
CA THR A 27 -7.44 -22.09 4.60
C THR A 27 -8.04 -21.04 5.55
N PRO A 28 -9.38 -20.96 5.72
CA PRO A 28 -9.99 -20.01 6.65
C PRO A 28 -9.38 -20.11 8.05
N GLY A 29 -9.00 -18.96 8.61
CA GLY A 29 -8.34 -18.88 9.91
C GLY A 29 -6.81 -19.03 9.87
N ASN A 30 -6.20 -19.42 8.75
CA ASN A 30 -4.75 -19.44 8.62
C ASN A 30 -4.19 -18.00 8.58
N PRO A 31 -3.33 -17.58 9.53
CA PRO A 31 -2.76 -16.23 9.52
C PRO A 31 -1.94 -15.91 8.26
N LYS A 32 -1.34 -16.93 7.63
CA LYS A 32 -0.57 -16.80 6.39
C LYS A 32 -1.43 -16.45 5.17
N MET A 33 -2.75 -16.56 5.27
CA MET A 33 -3.66 -16.14 4.20
C MET A 33 -3.59 -14.62 3.92
N LYS A 34 -3.03 -13.84 4.85
CA LYS A 34 -2.76 -12.39 4.67
C LYS A 34 -1.42 -12.09 4.00
N ALA A 35 -0.54 -13.07 3.88
CA ALA A 35 0.75 -12.88 3.23
C ALA A 35 0.56 -12.80 1.71
N VAL A 36 1.55 -12.26 1.02
CA VAL A 36 1.67 -12.39 -0.44
C VAL A 36 2.50 -13.59 -0.87
N GLY A 37 2.99 -14.36 0.11
CA GLY A 37 3.69 -15.61 -0.10
C GLY A 37 5.18 -15.50 0.15
N ARG A 38 5.93 -16.42 -0.43
CA ARG A 38 7.40 -16.49 -0.34
C ARG A 38 8.02 -16.30 -1.71
N PRO A 39 9.29 -15.85 -1.80
CA PRO A 39 9.99 -15.75 -3.09
C PRO A 39 9.87 -17.03 -3.90
N VAL A 40 9.56 -16.88 -5.19
CA VAL A 40 9.51 -18.02 -6.12
C VAL A 40 10.93 -18.54 -6.39
N SER A 41 11.04 -19.71 -7.02
CA SER A 41 12.34 -20.29 -7.35
C SER A 41 13.21 -19.29 -8.14
N TRP A 42 14.50 -19.24 -7.79
CA TRP A 42 15.50 -18.36 -8.41
C TRP A 42 15.28 -16.86 -8.18
N VAL A 43 14.35 -16.50 -7.31
CA VAL A 43 14.08 -15.12 -6.90
C VAL A 43 14.52 -14.93 -5.46
N GLU A 44 15.30 -13.89 -5.24
CA GLU A 44 15.62 -13.38 -3.91
C GLU A 44 14.70 -12.19 -3.60
N ALA A 45 14.29 -12.06 -2.35
CA ALA A 45 13.64 -10.86 -1.85
C ALA A 45 14.09 -10.58 -0.42
N LYS A 46 14.17 -9.30 -0.07
CA LYS A 46 14.42 -8.83 1.30
C LYS A 46 13.66 -7.53 1.56
N ILE A 47 13.60 -7.14 2.83
CA ILE A 47 13.00 -5.89 3.26
C ILE A 47 14.11 -4.95 3.68
N VAL A 48 14.17 -3.73 3.12
CA VAL A 48 15.24 -2.77 3.41
C VAL A 48 14.72 -1.45 3.96
N ASP A 49 15.56 -0.75 4.73
CA ASP A 49 15.32 0.63 5.15
C ASP A 49 15.69 1.64 4.05
N ASP A 50 15.61 2.93 4.38
CA ASP A 50 15.94 4.04 3.45
C ASP A 50 17.43 4.10 3.07
N ASN A 51 18.30 3.38 3.80
CA ASN A 51 19.74 3.27 3.52
C ASN A 51 20.10 1.97 2.76
N ASP A 52 19.10 1.26 2.22
CA ASP A 52 19.23 -0.02 1.53
C ASP A 52 19.80 -1.17 2.42
N VAL A 53 19.70 -1.03 3.76
CA VAL A 53 20.10 -2.04 4.74
C VAL A 53 18.94 -2.97 5.05
N GLU A 54 19.18 -4.28 5.09
CA GLU A 54 18.12 -5.24 5.43
C GLU A 54 17.65 -5.03 6.88
N VAL A 55 16.34 -4.87 7.06
CA VAL A 55 15.73 -4.68 8.39
C VAL A 55 15.45 -6.02 9.07
N PRO A 56 15.33 -6.05 10.41
CA PRO A 56 14.90 -7.24 11.13
C PRO A 56 13.55 -7.78 10.66
N ARG A 57 13.30 -9.08 10.86
CA ARG A 57 12.00 -9.68 10.57
C ARG A 57 10.89 -8.99 11.36
N GLY A 58 9.72 -8.85 10.74
CA GLY A 58 8.59 -8.09 11.28
C GLY A 58 8.72 -6.56 11.19
N THR A 59 9.90 -6.01 10.87
CA THR A 59 10.06 -4.58 10.63
C THR A 59 9.58 -4.21 9.22
N VAL A 60 8.81 -3.13 9.13
CA VAL A 60 8.35 -2.61 7.84
C VAL A 60 9.47 -1.85 7.16
N GLY A 61 9.69 -2.15 5.89
CA GLY A 61 10.60 -1.45 5.00
C GLY A 61 10.17 -1.66 3.54
N GLN A 62 11.06 -1.35 2.60
CA GLN A 62 10.80 -1.57 1.18
C GLN A 62 11.04 -3.03 0.79
N ILE A 63 10.10 -3.62 0.06
CA ILE A 63 10.33 -4.92 -0.59
C ILE A 63 11.26 -4.69 -1.78
N VAL A 64 12.41 -5.36 -1.77
CA VAL A 64 13.34 -5.38 -2.91
C VAL A 64 13.54 -6.81 -3.39
N THR A 65 13.77 -6.99 -4.69
CA THR A 65 13.93 -8.32 -5.29
C THR A 65 15.09 -8.38 -6.27
N ARG A 66 15.71 -9.55 -6.41
CA ARG A 66 16.79 -9.83 -7.34
C ARG A 66 16.60 -11.19 -7.97
N GLY A 67 16.93 -11.32 -9.24
CA GLY A 67 16.83 -12.57 -9.98
C GLY A 67 16.71 -12.36 -11.49
N PRO A 68 16.61 -13.45 -12.26
CA PRO A 68 16.50 -13.41 -13.72
C PRO A 68 15.17 -12.84 -14.22
N HIS A 69 14.19 -12.67 -13.33
CA HIS A 69 12.86 -12.14 -13.61
C HIS A 69 12.83 -10.60 -13.69
N VAL A 70 13.86 -9.92 -13.15
CA VAL A 70 13.97 -8.45 -13.14
C VAL A 70 14.21 -7.92 -14.56
N MET A 71 13.48 -6.86 -14.92
CA MET A 71 13.60 -6.17 -16.20
C MET A 71 15.02 -5.63 -16.45
N LYS A 72 15.30 -5.28 -17.71
CA LYS A 72 16.55 -4.59 -18.08
C LYS A 72 16.54 -3.08 -17.78
N GLY A 73 15.37 -2.52 -17.50
CA GLY A 73 15.17 -1.09 -17.31
C GLY A 73 14.06 -0.51 -18.17
N TYR A 74 13.74 0.75 -17.91
CA TYR A 74 12.73 1.50 -18.65
C TYR A 74 13.29 2.05 -19.95
N TRP A 75 12.56 1.84 -21.06
CA TRP A 75 13.00 2.29 -22.39
C TRP A 75 13.21 3.81 -22.44
N LYS A 76 14.43 4.23 -22.82
CA LYS A 76 14.85 5.64 -22.90
C LYS A 76 14.67 6.44 -21.60
N MET A 77 14.65 5.77 -20.44
CA MET A 77 14.58 6.42 -19.13
C MET A 77 15.69 5.89 -18.20
N PRO A 78 16.97 6.19 -18.49
CA PRO A 78 18.09 5.67 -17.72
C PRO A 78 18.09 6.17 -16.26
N GLU A 79 17.67 7.41 -16.01
CA GLU A 79 17.57 7.98 -14.66
C GLU A 79 16.57 7.21 -13.80
N LYS A 80 15.32 7.05 -14.28
CA LYS A 80 14.30 6.23 -13.60
C LYS A 80 14.72 4.77 -13.43
N THR A 81 15.48 4.25 -14.40
CA THR A 81 16.01 2.88 -14.30
C THR A 81 17.01 2.78 -13.15
N ALA A 82 17.93 3.74 -13.03
CA ALA A 82 18.90 3.78 -11.94
C ALA A 82 18.26 4.03 -10.56
N GLU A 83 17.14 4.75 -10.50
CA GLU A 83 16.37 4.96 -9.27
C GLU A 83 15.80 3.65 -8.71
N VAL A 84 15.30 2.75 -9.57
CA VAL A 84 14.65 1.50 -9.15
C VAL A 84 15.58 0.30 -9.17
N LEU A 85 16.62 0.29 -10.02
CA LEU A 85 17.64 -0.76 -10.07
C LEU A 85 18.92 -0.30 -9.35
N LYS A 86 18.97 -0.52 -8.04
CA LYS A 86 20.08 -0.10 -7.17
C LYS A 86 20.79 -1.31 -6.59
N GLY A 87 22.13 -1.32 -6.62
CA GLY A 87 22.92 -2.40 -6.00
C GLY A 87 22.60 -3.82 -6.51
N GLY A 88 22.07 -3.95 -7.73
CA GLY A 88 21.62 -5.23 -8.29
C GLY A 88 20.23 -5.69 -7.80
N TRP A 89 19.47 -4.84 -7.12
CA TRP A 89 18.13 -5.10 -6.63
C TRP A 89 17.11 -4.19 -7.34
N MET A 90 15.93 -4.74 -7.62
CA MET A 90 14.74 -4.00 -8.05
C MET A 90 13.96 -3.52 -6.82
N HIS A 91 13.82 -2.20 -6.70
CA HIS A 91 13.04 -1.50 -5.69
C HIS A 91 11.58 -1.40 -6.15
N THR A 92 10.68 -2.12 -5.48
CA THR A 92 9.27 -2.26 -5.90
C THR A 92 8.40 -1.05 -5.58
N GLU A 93 8.89 -0.18 -4.70
CA GLU A 93 8.13 0.87 -3.98
C GLU A 93 7.00 0.36 -3.08
N ASP A 94 6.87 -0.96 -2.93
CA ASP A 94 5.91 -1.56 -2.02
C ASP A 94 6.55 -1.69 -0.63
N GLY A 95 5.87 -1.14 0.36
CA GLY A 95 6.21 -1.26 1.77
C GLY A 95 5.65 -2.56 2.33
N GLY A 96 6.48 -3.32 3.01
CA GLY A 96 6.12 -4.60 3.58
C GLY A 96 7.06 -5.04 4.69
N TYR A 97 6.73 -6.17 5.32
CA TYR A 97 7.62 -6.86 6.24
C TYR A 97 7.71 -8.34 5.86
N MET A 98 8.76 -8.99 6.33
CA MET A 98 8.97 -10.43 6.19
C MET A 98 8.94 -11.07 7.57
N ASP A 99 8.20 -12.16 7.72
CA ASP A 99 8.19 -12.93 8.97
C ASP A 99 9.33 -13.96 9.03
N GLU A 100 9.43 -14.65 10.17
CA GLU A 100 10.47 -15.65 10.43
C GLU A 100 10.42 -16.85 9.46
N ASP A 101 9.25 -17.15 8.88
CA ASP A 101 9.07 -18.24 7.92
C ASP A 101 9.34 -17.80 6.47
N GLY A 102 9.77 -16.54 6.28
CA GLY A 102 10.08 -15.95 4.97
C GLY A 102 8.86 -15.48 4.19
N PHE A 103 7.67 -15.44 4.80
CA PHE A 103 6.48 -14.90 4.15
C PHE A 103 6.52 -13.38 4.17
N ILE A 104 6.21 -12.77 3.03
CA ILE A 104 6.15 -11.33 2.86
C ILE A 104 4.71 -10.87 3.02
N TYR A 105 4.54 -9.74 3.69
CA TYR A 105 3.26 -9.06 3.88
C TYR A 105 3.39 -7.65 3.32
N ILE A 106 2.48 -7.29 2.41
CA ILE A 106 2.40 -5.92 1.89
C ILE A 106 1.56 -5.11 2.86
N VAL A 107 2.11 -3.97 3.27
CA VAL A 107 1.42 -3.03 4.16
C VAL A 107 0.82 -1.89 3.34
N ASP A 108 1.58 -1.28 2.41
CA ASP A 108 1.09 -0.23 1.51
C ASP A 108 2.12 0.09 0.40
N ARG A 109 1.86 1.09 -0.45
CA ARG A 109 2.90 1.78 -1.23
C ARG A 109 3.66 2.74 -0.34
N LEU A 110 4.99 2.78 -0.43
CA LEU A 110 5.81 3.72 0.36
C LEU A 110 5.48 5.19 0.11
N LYS A 111 5.01 5.52 -1.10
CA LYS A 111 4.56 6.89 -1.44
C LYS A 111 3.17 7.23 -0.90
N ASP A 112 2.38 6.23 -0.52
CA ASP A 112 1.04 6.42 0.03
C ASP A 112 1.01 6.36 1.56
N MET A 113 2.12 5.97 2.20
CA MET A 113 2.34 6.15 3.64
C MET A 113 2.25 7.61 4.02
N ILE A 114 1.52 7.89 5.10
CA ILE A 114 1.25 9.22 5.65
C ILE A 114 2.06 9.36 6.93
N ILE A 115 2.83 10.44 7.07
CA ILE A 115 3.56 10.76 8.29
C ILE A 115 2.80 11.87 9.03
N THR A 116 2.10 11.50 10.10
CA THR A 116 1.27 12.44 10.87
C THR A 116 1.79 12.55 12.30
N GLY A 117 2.27 13.74 12.67
CA GLY A 117 2.80 13.98 14.01
C GLY A 117 4.00 13.09 14.39
N GLY A 118 4.80 12.66 13.39
CA GLY A 118 5.94 11.77 13.58
C GLY A 118 5.61 10.27 13.51
N GLU A 119 4.33 9.91 13.33
CA GLU A 119 3.89 8.52 13.28
C GLU A 119 3.61 8.07 11.84
N ASN A 120 4.01 6.83 11.51
CA ASN A 120 3.72 6.21 10.22
C ASN A 120 2.30 5.66 10.18
N VAL A 121 1.50 6.14 9.24
CA VAL A 121 0.14 5.67 8.98
C VAL A 121 0.07 5.09 7.57
N TYR A 122 -0.23 3.80 7.50
CA TYR A 122 -0.43 3.09 6.25
C TYR A 122 -1.87 3.30 5.78
N SER A 123 -2.03 3.91 4.61
CA SER A 123 -3.33 4.28 4.07
C SER A 123 -4.24 3.06 3.87
N ALA A 124 -3.68 1.91 3.46
CA ALA A 124 -4.43 0.67 3.31
C ALA A 124 -5.07 0.16 4.61
N GLU A 125 -4.42 0.34 5.76
CA GLU A 125 -4.99 -0.03 7.06
C GLU A 125 -6.22 0.82 7.38
N VAL A 126 -6.12 2.13 7.13
CA VAL A 126 -7.22 3.07 7.35
C VAL A 126 -8.35 2.82 6.35
N GLU A 127 -8.04 2.55 5.08
CA GLU A 127 -9.01 2.17 4.05
C GLU A 127 -9.79 0.93 4.44
N ASN A 128 -9.11 -0.10 4.96
CA ASN A 128 -9.77 -1.31 5.44
C ASN A 128 -10.72 -1.03 6.62
N ALA A 129 -10.40 -0.08 7.49
CA ALA A 129 -11.30 0.33 8.58
C ALA A 129 -12.51 1.12 8.03
N VAL A 130 -12.28 2.05 7.10
CA VAL A 130 -13.32 2.86 6.46
C VAL A 130 -14.27 1.99 5.63
N MET A 131 -13.75 1.02 4.87
CA MET A 131 -14.56 0.11 4.05
C MET A 131 -15.48 -0.81 4.85
N LYS A 132 -15.26 -0.95 6.17
CA LYS A 132 -16.19 -1.65 7.08
C LYS A 132 -17.38 -0.80 7.50
N PHE A 133 -17.36 0.52 7.24
CA PHE A 133 -18.49 1.39 7.55
C PHE A 133 -19.63 1.14 6.54
N PRO A 134 -20.89 0.94 7.00
CA PRO A 134 -22.00 0.69 6.11
C PRO A 134 -22.23 1.82 5.10
N GLY A 135 -22.44 1.46 3.84
CA GLY A 135 -22.80 2.42 2.78
C GLY A 135 -21.63 3.05 2.03
N ILE A 136 -20.39 2.64 2.28
CA ILE A 136 -19.23 3.02 1.45
C ILE A 136 -19.17 2.13 0.20
N ALA A 137 -19.06 2.73 -0.97
CA ALA A 137 -18.80 2.04 -2.24
C ALA A 137 -17.31 1.95 -2.54
N MET A 138 -16.60 3.07 -2.40
CA MET A 138 -15.16 3.17 -2.62
C MET A 138 -14.53 4.12 -1.60
N CYS A 139 -13.27 3.89 -1.26
CA CYS A 139 -12.51 4.76 -0.39
C CYS A 139 -11.06 4.86 -0.86
N ALA A 140 -10.47 6.04 -0.73
CA ALA A 140 -9.04 6.25 -0.75
C ALA A 140 -8.62 7.09 0.47
N VAL A 141 -7.55 6.68 1.12
CA VAL A 141 -6.92 7.45 2.20
C VAL A 141 -5.60 8.04 1.69
N ILE A 142 -5.41 9.33 1.95
CA ILE A 142 -4.24 10.08 1.54
C ILE A 142 -3.80 11.05 2.65
N GLY A 143 -2.52 11.39 2.65
CA GLY A 143 -1.98 12.49 3.43
C GLY A 143 -2.25 13.81 2.72
N LEU A 144 -2.83 14.77 3.43
CA LEU A 144 -2.88 16.16 3.00
C LEU A 144 -1.99 17.01 3.92
N PRO A 145 -1.35 18.08 3.43
CA PRO A 145 -0.51 18.93 4.27
C PRO A 145 -1.26 19.48 5.48
N ASP A 146 -0.60 19.48 6.63
CA ASP A 146 -1.11 20.05 7.88
C ASP A 146 0.02 20.80 8.61
N PRO A 147 -0.15 22.09 8.95
CA PRO A 147 0.90 22.89 9.58
C PRO A 147 1.41 22.36 10.92
N LYS A 148 0.64 21.53 11.63
CA LYS A 148 1.00 21.01 12.96
C LYS A 148 1.54 19.59 12.90
N LEU A 149 1.08 18.80 11.94
CA LEU A 149 1.35 17.36 11.88
C LEU A 149 2.32 16.97 10.76
N GLY A 150 2.67 17.90 9.87
CA GLY A 150 3.27 17.59 8.58
C GLY A 150 2.18 17.15 7.60
N GLU A 151 1.57 15.99 7.85
CA GLU A 151 0.41 15.50 7.11
C GLU A 151 -0.75 15.17 8.05
N LYS A 152 -1.98 15.35 7.57
CA LYS A 152 -3.21 14.83 8.20
C LYS A 152 -3.79 13.69 7.38
N VAL A 153 -4.21 12.63 8.06
CA VAL A 153 -4.94 11.51 7.45
C VAL A 153 -6.29 12.00 6.95
N THR A 154 -6.50 11.89 5.63
CA THR A 154 -7.74 12.29 4.96
C THR A 154 -8.35 11.09 4.26
N ALA A 155 -9.60 10.75 4.60
CA ALA A 155 -10.38 9.74 3.89
C ALA A 155 -11.24 10.42 2.83
N VAL A 156 -11.11 10.00 1.57
CA VAL A 156 -12.00 10.38 0.48
C VAL A 156 -12.89 9.19 0.16
N VAL A 157 -14.19 9.38 0.24
CA VAL A 157 -15.16 8.28 0.15
C VAL A 157 -16.23 8.56 -0.89
N THR A 158 -16.65 7.49 -1.56
CA THR A 158 -17.82 7.48 -2.43
C THR A 158 -18.91 6.65 -1.78
N PRO A 159 -20.10 7.21 -1.51
CA PRO A 159 -21.24 6.47 -0.98
C PRO A 159 -21.78 5.45 -1.99
N GLN A 160 -22.42 4.40 -1.50
CA GLN A 160 -23.28 3.56 -2.32
C GLN A 160 -24.49 4.38 -2.83
N PRO A 161 -25.08 4.01 -3.99
CA PRO A 161 -26.25 4.70 -4.52
C PRO A 161 -27.36 4.84 -3.47
N GLY A 162 -27.84 6.06 -3.26
CA GLY A 162 -28.89 6.37 -2.28
C GLY A 162 -28.45 6.34 -0.81
N LYS A 163 -27.15 6.20 -0.52
CA LYS A 163 -26.60 6.35 0.83
C LYS A 163 -25.95 7.73 1.00
N THR A 164 -26.03 8.24 2.22
CA THR A 164 -25.34 9.46 2.65
C THR A 164 -24.33 9.08 3.72
N ILE A 165 -23.14 9.66 3.65
CA ILE A 165 -22.08 9.44 4.62
C ILE A 165 -21.93 10.70 5.47
N VAL A 166 -22.13 10.56 6.77
CA VAL A 166 -21.86 11.62 7.74
C VAL A 166 -20.42 11.46 8.22
N ALA A 167 -19.62 12.52 8.08
CA ALA A 167 -18.19 12.48 8.36
C ALA A 167 -17.89 12.08 9.81
N GLU A 168 -18.65 12.62 10.76
CA GLU A 168 -18.50 12.41 12.20
C GLU A 168 -18.77 10.94 12.59
N GLU A 169 -19.79 10.32 11.98
CA GLU A 169 -20.13 8.91 12.21
C GLU A 169 -19.03 7.99 11.69
N LEU A 170 -18.50 8.28 10.49
CA LEU A 170 -17.39 7.51 9.93
C LEU A 170 -16.12 7.65 10.78
N ILE A 171 -15.83 8.86 11.27
CA ILE A 171 -14.69 9.09 12.17
C ILE A 171 -14.87 8.33 13.48
N ALA A 172 -16.08 8.33 14.07
CA ALA A 172 -16.38 7.59 15.29
C ALA A 172 -16.18 6.08 15.09
N HIS A 173 -16.71 5.52 14.00
CA HIS A 173 -16.47 4.13 13.60
C HIS A 173 -14.98 3.81 13.48
N CYS A 174 -14.17 4.69 12.86
CA CYS A 174 -12.74 4.48 12.76
C CYS A 174 -12.04 4.45 14.12
N LYS A 175 -12.44 5.31 15.07
CA LYS A 175 -11.86 5.33 16.44
C LYS A 175 -12.04 4.02 17.19
N GLU A 176 -13.11 3.27 16.90
CA GLU A 176 -13.37 1.97 17.51
C GLU A 176 -12.57 0.83 16.87
N ASN A 177 -12.04 1.04 15.66
CA ASN A 177 -11.44 -0.02 14.84
C ASN A 177 -9.92 0.10 14.65
N ILE A 178 -9.35 1.30 14.79
CA ILE A 178 -7.91 1.57 14.57
C ILE A 178 -7.35 2.54 15.63
N GLY A 179 -6.02 2.53 15.79
CA GLY A 179 -5.32 3.42 16.73
C GLY A 179 -5.59 4.90 16.44
N GLY A 180 -5.75 5.71 17.49
CA GLY A 180 -6.26 7.09 17.39
C GLY A 180 -5.47 8.01 16.45
N TYR A 181 -4.15 7.83 16.33
CA TYR A 181 -3.31 8.61 15.42
C TYR A 181 -3.55 8.28 13.93
N LYS A 182 -4.14 7.12 13.63
CA LYS A 182 -4.48 6.66 12.27
C LYS A 182 -5.87 7.11 11.82
N VAL A 183 -6.71 7.56 12.76
CA VAL A 183 -8.09 7.95 12.48
C VAL A 183 -8.11 9.14 11.50
N PRO A 184 -8.93 9.11 10.44
CA PRO A 184 -9.08 10.25 9.54
C PRO A 184 -9.45 11.53 10.32
N ARG A 185 -8.67 12.60 10.12
CA ARG A 185 -8.98 13.93 10.65
C ARG A 185 -9.89 14.73 9.72
N THR A 186 -9.99 14.29 8.47
CA THR A 186 -10.86 14.90 7.46
C THR A 186 -11.49 13.78 6.64
N VAL A 187 -12.79 13.89 6.40
CA VAL A 187 -13.55 13.03 5.48
C VAL A 187 -14.07 13.91 4.35
N ILE A 188 -13.79 13.51 3.11
CA ILE A 188 -14.27 14.18 1.91
C ILE A 188 -15.18 13.21 1.18
N VAL A 189 -16.46 13.57 1.04
CA VAL A 189 -17.42 12.77 0.27
C VAL A 189 -17.38 13.24 -1.18
N ARG A 190 -17.25 12.30 -2.12
CA ARG A 190 -17.28 12.56 -3.56
C ARG A 190 -18.18 11.57 -4.28
N ASP A 191 -18.80 12.01 -5.36
CA ASP A 191 -19.61 11.14 -6.22
C ASP A 191 -18.74 10.08 -6.89
N GLU A 192 -17.51 10.42 -7.27
CA GLU A 192 -16.57 9.51 -7.94
C GLU A 192 -15.11 9.75 -7.51
N LEU A 193 -14.32 8.68 -7.55
CA LEU A 193 -12.86 8.71 -7.38
C LEU A 193 -12.17 8.50 -8.73
N PRO A 194 -11.01 9.12 -8.98
CA PRO A 194 -10.27 8.87 -10.21
C PRO A 194 -9.77 7.43 -10.24
N THR A 195 -10.17 6.66 -11.25
CA THR A 195 -9.77 5.26 -11.43
C THR A 195 -9.06 5.05 -12.77
N SER A 196 -8.19 4.04 -12.84
CA SER A 196 -7.68 3.52 -14.11
C SER A 196 -8.78 2.79 -14.89
N GLY A 197 -8.53 2.49 -16.17
CA GLY A 197 -9.44 1.63 -16.96
C GLY A 197 -9.65 0.22 -16.38
N ALA A 198 -8.80 -0.21 -15.44
CA ALA A 198 -8.94 -1.46 -14.70
C ALA A 198 -9.65 -1.28 -13.33
N GLY A 199 -10.21 -0.11 -13.05
CA GLY A 199 -10.94 0.19 -11.80
C GLY A 199 -10.05 0.48 -10.58
N LYS A 200 -8.73 0.58 -10.74
CA LYS A 200 -7.82 0.90 -9.62
C LYS A 200 -7.86 2.39 -9.32
N ILE A 201 -8.07 2.77 -8.06
CA ILE A 201 -8.04 4.18 -7.64
C ILE A 201 -6.64 4.78 -7.86
N LEU A 202 -6.59 5.93 -8.52
CA LEU A 202 -5.39 6.69 -8.83
C LEU A 202 -5.17 7.78 -7.77
N LYS A 203 -4.62 7.40 -6.60
CA LYS A 203 -4.35 8.33 -5.48
C LYS A 203 -3.49 9.54 -5.90
N ASN A 204 -2.60 9.38 -6.88
CA ASN A 204 -1.81 10.49 -7.44
C ASN A 204 -2.68 11.54 -8.13
N GLU A 205 -3.65 11.12 -8.94
CA GLU A 205 -4.59 12.05 -9.58
C GLU A 205 -5.55 12.64 -8.55
N LEU A 206 -5.95 11.86 -7.55
CA LEU A 206 -6.76 12.37 -6.43
C LEU A 206 -6.05 13.51 -5.68
N ARG A 207 -4.75 13.35 -5.36
CA ARG A 207 -3.94 14.41 -4.72
C ARG A 207 -3.88 15.68 -5.57
N LYS A 208 -3.65 15.55 -6.88
CA LYS A 208 -3.66 16.69 -7.82
C LYS A 208 -5.01 17.40 -7.83
N GLN A 209 -6.12 16.66 -7.88
CA GLN A 209 -7.47 17.22 -7.83
C GLN A 209 -7.78 17.93 -6.51
N LEU A 210 -7.06 17.61 -5.43
CA LEU A 210 -7.16 18.26 -4.13
C LEU A 210 -6.10 19.36 -3.93
N GLY A 211 -5.34 19.70 -4.98
CA GLY A 211 -4.35 20.77 -4.95
C GLY A 211 -3.06 20.42 -4.21
N VAL A 212 -2.71 19.13 -4.11
CA VAL A 212 -1.49 18.66 -3.46
C VAL A 212 -0.61 17.93 -4.48
N ASP A 213 0.64 18.34 -4.62
CA ASP A 213 1.59 17.66 -5.48
C ASP A 213 1.90 16.25 -4.96
N ALA A 214 2.05 15.29 -5.88
CA ALA A 214 2.34 13.88 -5.58
C ALA A 214 3.69 13.64 -4.86
N MET A 215 4.48 14.69 -4.64
CA MET A 215 5.81 14.70 -4.03
C MET A 215 5.88 15.50 -2.72
N GLY A 216 4.76 15.71 -2.02
CA GLY A 216 4.70 16.39 -0.71
C GLY A 216 5.46 15.75 0.46
N LYS A 217 6.46 14.88 0.20
CA LYS A 217 7.41 14.42 1.21
C LYS A 217 8.41 15.54 1.47
N SER A 218 8.26 16.22 2.59
CA SER A 218 9.32 17.06 3.15
C SER A 218 10.58 16.19 3.29
N LYS A 219 11.64 16.53 2.55
CA LYS A 219 13.00 16.09 2.88
C LYS A 219 13.32 16.69 4.25
N LEU A 220 13.21 15.88 5.29
CA LEU A 220 13.95 16.08 6.54
C LEU A 220 15.03 15.01 6.59
#